data_AF-A0A936BQW2-F1
#
_entry.id   AF-A0A936BQW2-F1
#
_cell.length_a   1.000
_cell.length_b   1.000
_cell.length_c   1.000
_cell.angle_alpha   90.00
_cell.angle_beta   90.00
_cell.angle_gamma   90.00
#
_symmetry.space_group_name_H-M   'P 1'
#
loop_
_entity.id
_entity.type
_entity.pdbx_description
1 polymer ?
#
loop_
_entity_poly.entity_id
_entity_poly.type
_entity_poly.pdbx_seq_one_letter_code
_entity_poly.pdbx_strand_id
1 'polypeptide(L)'
;MHQPEVSYFSRDEVRAAFQRGSVLLDGAGRNYMVHASRREKAGQAEVHALDTDVIYVLDGSATLVTGGTVVGGKTTEPNEVRGDAIDGGQSRRIGRGDVITVPNGTPHWFQGGAGPAHLLRGQGAVAMRNPILLMAVPAVVPPPPAWAPR
;
A
#
# COMPACT_ATOMS: atom_id res chain seq x y z
N MET A 1 30.85 -15.56 -5.14
CA MET A 1 29.44 -15.15 -5.33
C MET A 1 29.12 -14.14 -4.23
N HIS A 2 28.70 -12.92 -4.58
CA HIS A 2 28.27 -11.94 -3.59
C HIS A 2 26.82 -12.27 -3.20
N GLN A 3 26.57 -12.59 -1.93
CA GLN A 3 25.23 -12.82 -1.42
C GLN A 3 24.53 -11.47 -1.24
N PRO A 4 23.33 -11.27 -1.79
CA PRO A 4 22.59 -10.03 -1.56
C PRO A 4 22.24 -9.88 -0.08
N GLU A 5 22.28 -8.65 0.41
CA GLU A 5 21.92 -8.32 1.80
C GLU A 5 20.43 -8.58 2.07
N VAL A 6 20.15 -9.21 3.21
CA VAL A 6 18.79 -9.39 3.74
C VAL A 6 18.43 -8.20 4.62
N SER A 7 17.38 -7.47 4.24
CA SER A 7 16.82 -6.40 5.06
C SER A 7 15.83 -6.97 6.07
N TYR A 8 16.08 -6.75 7.36
CA TYR A 8 15.18 -7.11 8.46
C TYR A 8 14.78 -5.84 9.22
N PHE A 9 13.48 -5.69 9.48
CA PHE A 9 12.93 -4.61 10.29
C PHE A 9 12.17 -5.24 11.46
N SER A 10 12.57 -4.89 12.67
CA SER A 10 11.87 -5.30 13.88
C SER A 10 10.45 -4.72 13.92
N ARG A 11 9.59 -5.36 14.71
CA ARG A 11 8.22 -4.88 14.95
C ARG A 11 8.19 -3.41 15.40
N ASP A 12 9.13 -3.00 16.23
CA ASP A 12 9.15 -1.67 16.82
C ASP A 12 9.60 -0.62 15.80
N GLU A 13 10.54 -0.97 14.91
CA GLU A 13 10.91 -0.14 13.76
C GLU A 13 9.74 0.03 12.78
N VAL A 14 9.05 -1.07 12.46
CA VAL A 14 7.86 -1.05 11.60
C VAL A 14 6.75 -0.17 12.22
N ARG A 15 6.50 -0.31 13.52
CA ARG A 15 5.52 0.52 14.24
C ARG A 15 5.91 2.00 14.20
N ALA A 16 7.18 2.33 14.45
CA ALA A 16 7.67 3.70 14.40
C ALA A 16 7.60 4.29 12.98
N ALA A 17 7.86 3.47 11.96
CA ALA A 17 7.73 3.87 10.57
C ALA A 17 6.27 4.19 10.21
N PHE A 18 5.30 3.40 10.67
CA PHE A 18 3.88 3.71 10.49
C PHE A 18 3.47 5.00 11.20
N GLN A 19 3.94 5.25 12.43
CA GLN A 19 3.63 6.50 13.13
C GLN A 19 4.05 7.74 12.34
N ARG A 20 5.19 7.66 11.64
CA ARG A 20 5.71 8.75 10.79
C ARG A 20 5.16 8.74 9.36
N GLY A 21 4.74 7.59 8.85
CA GLY A 21 4.46 7.38 7.42
C GLY A 21 5.74 7.39 6.58
N SER A 22 6.70 6.49 6.87
CA SER A 22 8.02 6.48 6.22
C SER A 22 8.29 5.27 5.32
N VAL A 23 9.33 5.38 4.49
CA VAL A 23 9.89 4.27 3.72
C VAL A 23 10.72 3.37 4.65
N LEU A 24 10.54 2.05 4.53
CA LEU A 24 11.36 1.04 5.21
C LEU A 24 12.56 0.64 4.34
N LEU A 25 12.33 0.44 3.04
CA LEU A 25 13.37 0.14 2.04
C LEU A 25 13.19 1.06 0.83
N ASP A 26 14.22 1.84 0.51
CA ASP A 26 14.20 2.93 -0.47
C ASP A 26 14.53 2.52 -1.91
N GLY A 27 14.79 1.23 -2.14
CA GLY A 27 15.09 0.68 -3.45
C GLY A 27 16.52 0.93 -3.94
N ALA A 28 17.42 1.47 -3.12
CA ALA A 28 18.82 1.64 -3.51
C ALA A 28 19.45 0.31 -3.95
N GLY A 29 19.90 0.24 -5.22
CA GLY A 29 20.44 -0.98 -5.82
C GLY A 29 19.42 -2.09 -6.10
N ARG A 30 18.12 -1.78 -6.06
CA ARG A 30 17.01 -2.73 -6.21
C ARG A 30 15.92 -2.15 -7.12
N ASN A 31 14.99 -3.01 -7.56
CA ASN A 31 13.86 -2.64 -8.41
C ASN A 31 12.53 -2.61 -7.62
N TYR A 32 12.61 -2.52 -6.29
CA TYR A 32 11.44 -2.46 -5.41
C TYR A 32 11.74 -1.69 -4.13
N MET A 33 10.68 -1.12 -3.56
CA MET A 33 10.64 -0.38 -2.31
C MET A 33 9.64 -1.03 -1.34
N VAL A 34 9.77 -0.73 -0.05
CA VAL A 34 8.80 -1.11 0.98
C VAL A 34 8.45 0.13 1.79
N HIS A 35 7.17 0.47 1.86
CA HIS A 35 6.65 1.67 2.52
C HIS A 35 5.75 1.28 3.69
N ALA A 36 5.97 1.89 4.86
CA ALA A 36 5.04 1.90 5.98
C ALA A 36 4.20 3.18 5.91
N SER A 37 3.18 3.17 5.04
CA SER A 37 2.39 4.37 4.77
C SER A 37 1.33 4.63 5.84
N ARG A 38 1.15 5.91 6.19
CA ARG A 38 0.07 6.38 7.06
C ARG A 38 -0.76 7.44 6.33
N ARG A 39 -2.07 7.20 6.21
CA ARG A 39 -3.00 8.09 5.51
C ARG A 39 -4.02 8.64 6.50
N GLU A 40 -3.97 9.94 6.74
CA GLU A 40 -4.95 10.66 7.60
C GLU A 40 -5.92 11.54 6.81
N LYS A 41 -5.49 11.98 5.63
CA LYS A 41 -6.23 12.86 4.72
C LYS A 41 -6.10 12.34 3.29
N ALA A 42 -6.90 12.89 2.39
CA ALA A 42 -6.75 12.63 0.97
C ALA A 42 -5.31 12.90 0.53
N GLY A 43 -4.73 11.96 -0.21
CA GLY A 43 -3.49 12.14 -0.94
C GLY A 43 -3.73 12.77 -2.30
N GLN A 44 -2.70 12.76 -3.15
CA GLN A 44 -2.83 13.06 -4.57
C GLN A 44 -3.15 11.78 -5.35
N ALA A 45 -3.80 11.93 -6.50
CA ALA A 45 -3.88 10.85 -7.48
C ALA A 45 -2.49 10.58 -8.03
N GLU A 46 -2.16 9.31 -8.25
CA GLU A 46 -0.82 8.88 -8.65
C GLU A 46 -0.85 7.82 -9.74
N VAL A 47 0.15 7.85 -10.64
CA VAL A 47 0.40 6.81 -11.65
C VAL A 47 1.90 6.52 -11.68
N HIS A 48 2.25 5.26 -11.48
CA HIS A 48 3.61 4.75 -11.69
C HIS A 48 3.66 4.06 -13.04
N ALA A 49 4.45 4.56 -13.99
CA ALA A 49 4.48 3.97 -15.32
C ALA A 49 5.14 2.58 -15.33
N LEU A 50 6.09 2.34 -14.41
CA LEU A 50 6.90 1.11 -14.37
C LEU A 50 6.59 0.21 -13.17
N ASP A 51 6.09 0.78 -12.08
CA ASP A 51 5.92 0.04 -10.84
C ASP A 51 4.48 -0.46 -10.65
N THR A 52 4.37 -1.68 -10.15
CA THR A 52 3.13 -2.21 -9.59
C THR A 52 3.15 -2.02 -8.09
N ASP A 53 2.02 -1.61 -7.53
CA ASP A 53 1.82 -1.57 -6.09
C ASP A 53 1.13 -2.82 -5.58
N VAL A 54 1.65 -3.35 -4.47
CA VAL A 54 0.99 -4.34 -3.65
C VAL A 54 0.79 -3.74 -2.27
N ILE A 55 -0.46 -3.51 -1.89
CA ILE A 55 -0.86 -2.80 -0.68
C ILE A 55 -1.59 -3.77 0.23
N TYR A 56 -1.14 -3.85 1.48
CA TYR A 56 -1.83 -4.56 2.55
C TYR A 56 -2.27 -3.58 3.64
N VAL A 57 -3.57 -3.60 3.97
CA VAL A 57 -4.13 -2.71 5.00
C VAL A 57 -3.98 -3.34 6.37
N LEU A 58 -3.14 -2.75 7.21
CA LEU A 58 -2.88 -3.24 8.56
C LEU A 58 -3.94 -2.78 9.56
N ASP A 59 -4.40 -1.55 9.45
CA ASP A 59 -5.39 -0.95 10.34
C ASP A 59 -6.07 0.26 9.69
N GLY A 60 -7.21 0.66 10.25
CA GLY A 60 -8.00 1.79 9.78
C GLY A 60 -8.80 1.47 8.52
N SER A 61 -9.25 2.53 7.85
CA SER A 61 -9.97 2.41 6.58
C SER A 61 -9.68 3.61 5.69
N ALA A 62 -9.78 3.40 4.38
CA ALA A 62 -9.66 4.46 3.39
C ALA A 62 -10.64 4.21 2.24
N THR A 63 -10.95 5.26 1.50
CA THR A 63 -11.55 5.11 0.17
C THR A 63 -10.42 5.14 -0.86
N LEU A 64 -10.32 4.08 -1.65
CA LEU A 64 -9.36 3.95 -2.73
C LEU A 64 -10.11 4.04 -4.06
N VAL A 65 -9.66 4.93 -4.93
CA VAL A 65 -10.12 5.02 -6.32
C VAL A 65 -9.04 4.47 -7.22
N THR A 66 -9.40 3.65 -8.22
CA THR A 66 -8.45 3.12 -9.22
C THR A 66 -9.02 3.17 -10.63
N GLY A 67 -8.13 3.26 -11.63
CA GLY A 67 -8.50 3.37 -13.04
C GLY A 67 -8.89 4.80 -13.41
N GLY A 68 -9.62 4.98 -14.50
CA GLY A 68 -10.09 6.30 -14.94
C GLY A 68 -8.95 7.19 -15.46
N THR A 69 -9.10 8.50 -15.28
CA THR A 69 -8.15 9.52 -15.77
C THR A 69 -7.75 10.49 -14.66
N VAL A 70 -6.44 10.79 -14.59
CA VAL A 70 -5.91 11.76 -13.62
C VAL A 70 -6.29 13.18 -14.05
N VAL A 71 -6.96 13.90 -13.15
CA VAL A 71 -7.29 15.32 -13.34
C VAL A 71 -6.11 16.17 -12.87
N GLY A 72 -5.70 17.14 -13.70
CA GLY A 72 -4.58 18.03 -13.38
C GLY A 72 -3.22 17.33 -13.33
N GLY A 73 -3.08 16.19 -14.02
CA GLY A 73 -1.88 15.36 -14.00
C GLY A 73 -0.61 16.10 -14.42
N LYS A 74 0.45 15.96 -13.63
CA LYS A 74 1.80 16.48 -13.89
C LYS A 74 2.82 15.40 -13.60
N THR A 75 3.80 15.27 -14.48
CA THR A 75 4.98 14.46 -14.21
C THR A 75 5.80 15.15 -13.12
N THR A 76 5.94 14.52 -11.95
CA THR A 76 6.71 15.09 -10.82
C THR A 76 8.11 14.53 -10.74
N GLU A 77 8.31 13.30 -11.22
CA GLU A 77 9.59 12.62 -11.36
C GLU A 77 9.55 11.75 -12.63
N PRO A 78 10.68 11.25 -13.15
CA PRO A 78 10.66 10.36 -14.30
C PRO A 78 9.74 9.15 -14.04
N ASN A 79 8.79 8.92 -14.96
CA ASN A 79 7.79 7.84 -14.89
C ASN A 79 6.75 7.97 -13.75
N GLU A 80 6.69 9.12 -13.08
CA GLU A 80 5.81 9.38 -11.95
C GLU A 80 4.87 10.54 -12.25
N VAL A 81 3.56 10.26 -12.29
CA VAL A 81 2.53 11.29 -12.48
C VAL A 81 1.77 11.50 -11.18
N ARG A 82 1.54 12.78 -10.83
CA ARG A 82 0.68 13.21 -9.72
C ARG A 82 -0.41 14.13 -10.21
N GLY A 83 -1.59 14.07 -9.60
CA GLY A 83 -2.70 14.96 -9.92
C GLY A 83 -3.65 15.17 -8.75
N ASP A 84 -4.67 15.97 -9.00
CA ASP A 84 -5.58 16.45 -7.95
C ASP A 84 -6.67 15.43 -7.62
N ALA A 85 -7.11 14.65 -8.63
CA ALA A 85 -8.18 13.68 -8.51
C ALA A 85 -8.11 12.61 -9.61
N ILE A 86 -9.02 11.63 -9.52
CA ILE A 86 -9.33 10.67 -10.60
C ILE A 86 -10.78 10.85 -11.03
N ASP A 87 -11.00 11.02 -12.33
CA ASP A 87 -12.32 10.99 -12.96
C ASP A 87 -12.60 9.63 -13.61
N GLY A 88 -13.84 9.16 -13.53
CA GLY A 88 -14.27 7.86 -14.08
C GLY A 88 -13.66 6.61 -13.44
N GLY A 89 -13.01 6.76 -12.27
CA GLY A 89 -12.39 5.64 -11.54
C GLY A 89 -13.39 4.79 -10.74
N GLN A 90 -13.00 3.56 -10.41
CA GLN A 90 -13.76 2.71 -9.50
C GLN A 90 -13.38 3.00 -8.05
N SER A 91 -14.38 3.39 -7.25
CA SER A 91 -14.20 3.64 -5.82
C SER A 91 -14.52 2.40 -4.98
N ARG A 92 -13.68 2.12 -3.99
CA ARG A 92 -13.88 1.05 -3.01
C ARG A 92 -13.49 1.53 -1.62
N ARG A 93 -14.27 1.15 -0.60
CA ARG A 93 -13.84 1.24 0.79
C ARG A 93 -12.93 0.06 1.07
N ILE A 94 -11.73 0.35 1.58
CA ILE A 94 -10.77 -0.65 2.03
C ILE A 94 -10.58 -0.55 3.55
N GLY A 95 -10.27 -1.66 4.18
CA GLY A 95 -10.04 -1.77 5.62
C GLY A 95 -9.06 -2.89 5.97
N ARG A 96 -8.80 -3.04 7.26
CA ARG A 96 -7.87 -4.06 7.81
C ARG A 96 -8.07 -5.42 7.14
N GLY A 97 -6.97 -6.01 6.67
CA GLY A 97 -6.96 -7.34 6.04
C GLY A 97 -7.04 -7.30 4.52
N ASP A 98 -7.47 -6.19 3.92
CA ASP A 98 -7.54 -6.08 2.47
C ASP A 98 -6.16 -6.06 1.83
N VAL A 99 -6.04 -6.75 0.69
CA VAL A 99 -4.89 -6.70 -0.20
C VAL A 99 -5.34 -6.10 -1.53
N ILE A 100 -4.58 -5.12 -2.01
CA ILE A 100 -4.85 -4.45 -3.28
C ILE A 100 -3.59 -4.51 -4.12
N THR A 101 -3.72 -4.97 -5.36
CA THR A 101 -2.67 -4.88 -6.37
C THR A 101 -3.06 -3.83 -7.40
N VAL A 102 -2.22 -2.81 -7.60
CA VAL A 102 -2.42 -1.78 -8.62
C VAL A 102 -1.34 -1.95 -9.69
N PRO A 103 -1.70 -2.48 -10.88
CA PRO A 103 -0.74 -2.64 -11.97
C PRO A 103 -0.13 -1.31 -12.41
N ASN A 104 1.09 -1.36 -12.94
CA ASN A 104 1.75 -0.20 -13.51
C ASN A 104 0.88 0.47 -14.59
N GLY A 105 0.97 1.79 -14.69
CA GLY A 105 0.14 2.61 -15.58
C GLY A 105 -1.31 2.80 -15.11
N THR A 106 -1.73 2.18 -14.00
CA THR A 106 -3.08 2.34 -13.46
C THR A 106 -3.14 3.54 -12.51
N PRO A 107 -3.99 4.56 -12.77
CA PRO A 107 -4.20 5.62 -11.81
C PRO A 107 -4.79 5.07 -10.51
N HIS A 108 -4.30 5.56 -9.38
CA HIS A 108 -4.88 5.28 -8.09
C HIS A 108 -4.81 6.46 -7.14
N TRP A 109 -5.78 6.53 -6.23
CA TRP A 109 -5.93 7.68 -5.34
C TRP A 109 -6.58 7.28 -4.02
N PHE A 110 -5.88 7.56 -2.92
CA PHE A 110 -6.44 7.45 -1.58
C PHE A 110 -7.15 8.75 -1.20
N GLN A 111 -8.47 8.74 -1.18
CA GLN A 111 -9.30 9.90 -0.80
C GLN A 111 -9.37 10.12 0.72
N GLY A 112 -8.73 9.26 1.52
CA GLY A 112 -8.80 9.28 2.98
C GLY A 112 -9.95 8.44 3.54
N GLY A 113 -10.13 8.47 4.86
CA GLY A 113 -11.14 7.68 5.58
C GLY A 113 -11.54 8.31 6.91
N ALA A 114 -12.34 7.60 7.71
CA ALA A 114 -12.85 8.09 9.00
C ALA A 114 -11.77 8.14 10.11
N GLY A 115 -10.52 7.77 9.80
CA GLY A 115 -9.38 7.75 10.71
C GLY A 115 -8.10 7.33 9.99
N PRO A 116 -6.94 7.30 10.68
CA PRO A 116 -5.67 6.94 10.08
C PRO A 116 -5.69 5.50 9.54
N ALA A 117 -5.32 5.33 8.27
CA ALA A 117 -5.09 4.02 7.67
C ALA A 117 -3.59 3.72 7.60
N HIS A 118 -3.18 2.55 8.10
CA HIS A 118 -1.82 2.05 7.99
C HIS A 118 -1.74 1.02 6.86
N LEU A 119 -0.90 1.29 5.88
CA LEU A 119 -0.79 0.52 4.64
C LEU A 119 0.67 0.09 4.44
N LEU A 120 0.93 -1.22 4.43
CA LEU A 120 2.20 -1.72 3.94
C LEU A 120 2.14 -1.78 2.43
N ARG A 121 3.04 -1.09 1.74
CA ARG A 121 3.05 -1.01 0.28
C ARG A 121 4.40 -1.45 -0.26
N GLY A 122 4.40 -2.46 -1.10
CA GLY A 122 5.52 -2.78 -1.99
C GLY A 122 5.30 -2.09 -3.32
N GLN A 123 6.26 -1.30 -3.78
CA GLN A 123 6.24 -0.61 -5.07
C GLN A 123 7.45 -1.08 -5.87
N GLY A 124 7.28 -1.54 -7.11
CA GLY A 124 8.43 -1.88 -7.96
C GLY A 124 8.06 -2.52 -9.28
N ALA A 125 9.06 -2.71 -10.14
CA ALA A 125 8.91 -3.42 -11.40
C ALA A 125 8.65 -4.90 -11.14
N VAL A 126 7.37 -5.30 -11.15
CA VAL A 126 6.98 -6.70 -11.03
C VAL A 126 7.24 -7.37 -12.38
N ALA A 127 8.44 -7.96 -12.54
CA ALA A 127 8.61 -9.01 -13.52
C ALA A 127 7.68 -10.16 -13.08
N MET A 128 6.57 -10.36 -13.80
CA MET A 128 5.57 -11.40 -13.56
C MET A 128 6.23 -12.79 -13.56
N ARG A 129 6.83 -13.21 -12.45
CA ARG A 129 7.27 -14.60 -12.22
C ARG A 129 7.10 -15.10 -10.78
N ASN A 130 6.65 -14.29 -9.84
CA ASN A 130 6.03 -14.70 -8.57
C ASN A 130 5.74 -13.43 -7.74
N PRO A 131 4.50 -12.95 -7.61
CA PRO A 131 4.21 -11.96 -6.59
C PRO A 131 4.51 -12.58 -5.22
N ILE A 132 5.43 -11.98 -4.46
CA ILE A 132 5.63 -12.35 -3.06
C ILE A 132 4.33 -12.00 -2.34
N LEU A 133 3.55 -13.05 -2.12
CA LEU A 133 2.36 -13.05 -1.32
C LEU A 133 2.77 -12.90 0.15
N LEU A 134 2.36 -11.81 0.77
CA LEU A 134 2.42 -11.66 2.22
C LEU A 134 1.32 -12.53 2.84
N MET A 135 1.61 -13.81 3.06
CA MET A 135 0.90 -14.68 4.02
C MET A 135 1.56 -14.47 5.39
N ALA A 136 0.91 -14.34 6.54
CA ALA A 136 -0.48 -14.51 6.94
C ALA A 136 -0.75 -13.63 8.18
N VAL A 137 -2.00 -13.20 8.38
CA VAL A 137 -2.47 -12.90 9.73
C VAL A 137 -3.01 -14.21 10.30
N PRO A 138 -2.60 -14.69 11.47
CA PRO A 138 -3.36 -15.74 12.13
C PRO A 138 -4.77 -15.19 12.36
N ALA A 139 -5.79 -15.93 11.91
CA ALA A 139 -7.17 -15.61 12.22
C ALA A 139 -7.28 -15.40 13.73
N VAL A 140 -7.75 -14.22 14.14
CA VAL A 140 -8.21 -14.04 15.52
C VAL A 140 -9.44 -14.93 15.64
N VAL A 141 -9.29 -16.09 16.29
CA VAL A 141 -10.44 -16.86 16.73
C VAL A 141 -11.17 -15.96 17.74
N PRO A 142 -12.39 -15.49 17.45
CA PRO A 142 -13.14 -14.72 18.42
C PRO A 142 -13.33 -15.59 19.68
N PRO A 143 -13.29 -15.01 20.89
CA PRO A 143 -13.64 -15.77 22.09
C PRO A 143 -15.03 -16.40 21.89
N PRO A 144 -15.27 -17.62 22.41
CA PRO A 144 -16.58 -18.22 22.33
C PRO A 144 -17.61 -17.26 22.95
N PRO A 145 -18.83 -17.19 22.40
CA PRO A 145 -19.85 -16.34 22.96
C PRO A 145 -20.13 -16.75 24.42
N ALA A 146 -20.48 -15.78 25.27
CA ALA A 146 -20.66 -15.94 26.71
C ALA A 146 -21.68 -17.01 27.14
N TRP A 147 -22.41 -17.61 26.19
CA TRP A 147 -23.39 -18.67 26.41
C TRP A 147 -22.91 -20.08 26.02
N ALA A 148 -21.67 -20.25 25.55
CA ALA A 148 -21.14 -21.58 25.24
C ALA A 148 -20.97 -22.42 26.53
N PRO A 149 -21.44 -23.69 26.57
CA PRO A 149 -21.25 -24.56 27.72
C PRO A 149 -19.75 -24.83 27.94
N ARG A 150 -19.37 -24.92 29.23
CA ARG A 150 -17.99 -25.13 29.67
C ARG A 150 -17.43 -26.47 29.24
#